data_AF-A0A0F9M5V3-F1
#
_entry.id   AF-A0A0F9M5V3-F1
#
_cell.length_a   1.000
_cell.length_b   1.000
_cell.length_c   1.000
_cell.angle_alpha   90.00
_cell.angle_beta   90.00
_cell.angle_gamma   90.00
#
_symmetry.space_group_name_H-M   'P 1'
#
loop_
_entity.id
_entity.type
_entity.pdbx_description
1 polymer ?
#
loop_
_entity_poly.entity_id
_entity_poly.type
_entity_poly.pdbx_seq_one_letter_code
_entity_poly.pdbx_strand_id
1 'polypeptide(L)'
;MTPQKAWLTIKEVILEYGRSQQYWRALVNQGVLRIQPGGGLTVVERASVEAYVRGEAPSPPPAPTAPAAAGEITAELGKMQEQAEIDQLALADSKRKLEKAKVDAELDDRRTAHELLEHKWASMAKFDEHDKDLVDRGKVIEDNRQRVEEAEAVLANRESAVQNAEGRVKGKIAELRRVIQHDYEELRKCHLDLKDRDYQYRPQRAFPDLRLPQGLYFGNAPMEDLIEAEVADLDGADDFDDEDEAEV
;
A
#
# COMPACT_ATOMS: atom_id res chain seq x y z
N MET A 1 93.26 0.09 -25.99
CA MET A 1 92.36 -0.79 -26.75
C MET A 1 91.16 -1.09 -25.86
N THR A 2 89.98 -0.58 -26.19
CA THR A 2 88.74 -0.89 -25.46
C THR A 2 88.22 -2.26 -25.89
N PRO A 3 87.74 -3.12 -24.96
CA PRO A 3 87.15 -4.40 -25.34
C PRO A 3 85.90 -4.14 -26.20
N GLN A 4 85.91 -4.60 -27.45
CA GLN A 4 84.74 -4.49 -28.32
C GLN A 4 83.62 -5.41 -27.81
N LYS A 5 82.43 -4.84 -27.64
CA LYS A 5 81.24 -5.56 -27.20
C LYS A 5 80.84 -6.57 -28.27
N ALA A 6 80.73 -7.85 -27.90
CA ALA A 6 80.36 -8.92 -28.83
C ALA A 6 78.89 -8.86 -29.29
N TRP A 7 78.03 -8.22 -28.50
CA TRP A 7 76.58 -8.15 -28.70
C TRP A 7 76.11 -6.70 -28.74
N LEU A 8 75.50 -6.30 -29.86
CA LEU A 8 75.04 -4.94 -30.13
C LEU A 8 73.52 -4.88 -30.18
N THR A 9 72.93 -3.90 -29.50
CA THR A 9 71.52 -3.57 -29.70
C THR A 9 71.32 -2.98 -31.10
N ILE A 10 70.09 -3.06 -31.62
CA ILE A 10 69.78 -2.47 -32.94
C ILE A 10 70.14 -0.98 -33.00
N LYS A 11 70.03 -0.24 -31.89
CA LYS A 11 70.45 1.17 -31.82
C LYS A 11 71.96 1.34 -31.98
N GLU A 12 72.76 0.49 -31.34
CA GLU A 12 74.22 0.50 -31.47
C GLU A 12 74.65 0.13 -32.90
N VAL A 13 73.99 -0.84 -33.54
CA VAL A 13 74.26 -1.21 -34.95
C VAL A 13 73.98 -0.04 -35.90
N ILE A 14 72.88 0.70 -35.70
CA ILE A 14 72.56 1.89 -36.52
C ILE A 14 73.62 2.97 -36.35
N LEU A 15 74.11 3.20 -35.13
CA LEU A 15 75.13 4.21 -34.87
C LEU A 15 76.48 3.82 -35.50
N GLU A 16 76.85 2.55 -35.48
CA GLU A 16 78.16 2.09 -35.98
C GLU A 16 78.20 1.86 -37.50
N TYR A 17 77.12 1.31 -38.10
CA TYR A 17 77.10 0.88 -39.50
C TYR A 17 76.12 1.68 -40.38
N GLY A 18 75.38 2.63 -39.80
CA GLY A 18 74.34 3.38 -40.49
C GLY A 18 73.15 2.50 -40.92
N ARG A 19 72.24 3.05 -41.75
CA ARG A 19 70.95 2.45 -42.19
C ARG A 19 69.82 2.54 -41.17
N SER A 20 68.59 2.37 -41.66
CA SER A 20 67.38 2.50 -40.86
C SER A 20 67.17 1.30 -39.94
N GLN A 21 66.44 1.53 -38.84
CA GLN A 21 66.05 0.45 -37.92
C GLN A 21 65.24 -0.66 -38.61
N GLN A 22 64.38 -0.29 -39.56
CA GLN A 22 63.57 -1.26 -40.31
C GLN A 22 64.44 -2.18 -41.15
N TYR A 23 65.51 -1.65 -41.77
CA TYR A 23 66.46 -2.44 -42.56
C TYR A 23 67.14 -3.52 -41.71
N TRP A 24 67.66 -3.16 -40.54
CA TRP A 24 68.31 -4.12 -39.65
C TRP A 24 67.35 -5.14 -39.05
N ARG A 25 66.11 -4.73 -38.73
CA ARG A 25 65.06 -5.66 -38.29
C ARG A 25 64.66 -6.66 -39.38
N ALA A 26 64.62 -6.23 -40.64
CA ALA A 26 64.34 -7.14 -41.75
C ALA A 26 65.41 -8.24 -41.87
N LEU A 27 66.69 -7.89 -41.73
CA LEU A 27 67.79 -8.87 -41.76
C LEU A 27 67.76 -9.85 -40.58
N VAL A 28 67.35 -9.38 -39.40
CA VAL A 28 67.10 -10.27 -38.24
C VAL A 28 65.94 -11.22 -38.52
N ASN A 29 64.81 -10.70 -39.03
CA ASN A 29 63.64 -11.53 -39.33
C ASN A 29 63.90 -12.54 -40.46
N GLN A 30 64.79 -12.20 -41.40
CA GLN A 30 65.25 -13.10 -42.47
C GLN A 30 66.30 -14.12 -41.99
N GLY A 31 66.71 -14.07 -40.71
CA GLY A 31 67.69 -15.00 -40.13
C GLY A 31 69.13 -14.77 -40.59
N VAL A 32 69.42 -13.65 -41.25
CA VAL A 32 70.76 -13.32 -41.76
C VAL A 32 71.69 -12.92 -40.63
N LEU A 33 71.16 -12.26 -39.60
CA LEU A 33 71.90 -11.80 -38.44
C LEU A 33 71.60 -12.67 -37.22
N ARG A 34 72.63 -13.00 -36.45
CA ARG A 34 72.49 -13.85 -35.26
C ARG A 34 72.01 -13.02 -34.08
N ILE A 35 70.94 -13.49 -33.42
CA ILE A 35 70.37 -12.85 -32.23
C ILE A 35 70.74 -13.61 -30.95
N GLN A 36 70.82 -12.89 -29.84
CA GLN A 36 71.06 -13.49 -28.53
C GLN A 36 69.84 -14.34 -28.10
N PRO A 37 69.99 -15.66 -27.86
CA PRO A 37 68.89 -16.47 -27.38
C PRO A 37 68.52 -16.11 -25.93
N GLY A 38 67.22 -16.02 -25.62
CA GLY A 38 66.72 -15.92 -24.24
C GLY A 38 66.57 -14.52 -23.62
N GLY A 39 66.55 -13.44 -24.42
CA GLY A 39 66.33 -12.07 -23.93
C GLY A 39 65.17 -11.34 -24.61
N GLY A 40 64.35 -10.60 -23.86
CA GLY A 40 63.22 -9.81 -24.39
C GLY A 40 63.62 -8.60 -25.27
N LEU A 41 64.91 -8.31 -25.39
CA LEU A 41 65.46 -7.31 -26.31
C LEU A 41 66.22 -7.99 -27.45
N THR A 42 65.94 -7.57 -28.69
CA THR A 42 66.67 -8.04 -29.88
C THR A 42 68.09 -7.46 -29.88
N VAL A 43 69.05 -8.25 -29.43
CA VAL A 43 70.48 -7.96 -29.47
C VAL A 43 71.13 -8.86 -30.52
N VAL A 44 71.98 -8.28 -31.36
CA VAL A 44 72.59 -8.92 -32.53
C VAL A 44 74.09 -9.13 -32.30
N GLU A 45 74.62 -10.26 -32.74
CA GLU A 45 76.05 -10.56 -32.65
C GLU A 45 76.84 -9.67 -33.64
N ARG A 46 77.82 -8.92 -33.13
CA ARG A 46 78.64 -7.99 -33.93
C ARG A 46 79.33 -8.68 -35.10
N ALA A 47 79.87 -9.89 -34.89
CA ALA A 47 80.54 -10.68 -35.93
C ALA A 47 79.60 -11.00 -37.11
N SER A 48 78.31 -11.25 -36.85
CA SER A 48 77.33 -11.51 -37.90
C SER A 48 77.01 -10.27 -38.74
N VAL A 49 76.99 -9.09 -38.11
CA VAL A 49 76.81 -7.80 -38.79
C VAL A 49 78.04 -7.49 -39.66
N GLU A 50 79.24 -7.68 -39.11
CA GLU A 50 80.48 -7.41 -39.85
C GLU A 50 80.69 -8.37 -41.03
N ALA A 51 80.34 -9.65 -40.88
CA ALA A 51 80.36 -10.63 -41.97
C ALA A 51 79.40 -10.24 -43.10
N TYR A 52 78.17 -9.84 -42.74
CA TYR A 52 77.18 -9.37 -43.70
C TYR A 52 77.64 -8.09 -44.43
N VAL A 53 78.18 -7.11 -43.70
CA VAL A 53 78.68 -5.84 -44.30
C VAL A 53 79.87 -6.09 -45.22
N ARG A 54 80.73 -7.08 -44.92
CA ARG A 54 81.85 -7.49 -45.76
C ARG A 54 81.45 -8.36 -46.96
N GLY A 55 80.18 -8.76 -47.07
CA GLY A 55 79.67 -9.59 -48.16
C GLY A 55 80.07 -11.07 -48.05
N GLU A 56 80.50 -11.51 -46.86
CA GLU A 56 80.81 -12.91 -46.57
C GLU A 56 79.50 -13.63 -46.21
N ALA A 57 79.20 -14.74 -46.91
CA ALA A 57 78.00 -15.53 -46.64
C ALA A 57 77.99 -16.01 -45.17
N PRO A 58 76.85 -15.94 -44.46
CA PRO A 58 76.81 -16.33 -43.05
C PRO A 58 77.12 -17.82 -42.93
N SER A 59 78.24 -18.14 -42.28
CA SER A 59 78.61 -19.52 -41.94
C SER A 59 77.52 -20.15 -41.07
N PRO A 60 77.05 -21.37 -41.39
CA PRO A 60 76.05 -22.06 -40.59
C PRO A 60 76.52 -22.18 -39.13
N PRO A 61 75.60 -22.19 -38.15
CA PRO A 61 75.99 -22.39 -36.76
C PRO A 61 76.79 -23.69 -36.63
N PRO A 62 77.84 -23.74 -35.77
CA PRO A 62 78.46 -25.00 -35.42
C PRO A 62 77.36 -25.95 -34.94
N ALA A 63 77.35 -27.17 -35.49
CA ALA A 63 76.42 -28.20 -35.05
C ALA A 63 76.52 -28.32 -33.52
N PRO A 64 75.39 -28.36 -32.78
CA PRO A 64 75.44 -28.55 -31.35
C PRO A 64 76.17 -29.86 -31.08
N THR A 65 77.28 -29.78 -30.36
CA THR A 65 77.98 -30.94 -29.83
C THR A 65 76.96 -31.75 -29.04
N ALA A 66 76.71 -32.99 -29.45
CA ALA A 66 75.74 -33.87 -28.83
C ALA A 66 75.97 -33.91 -27.31
N PRO A 67 74.99 -33.54 -26.47
CA PRO A 67 75.09 -33.81 -25.05
C PRO A 67 74.79 -35.29 -24.84
N ALA A 68 75.67 -35.97 -24.09
CA ALA A 68 75.48 -37.34 -23.63
C ALA A 68 74.39 -37.46 -22.53
N ALA A 69 73.31 -36.67 -22.61
CA ALA A 69 72.20 -36.60 -21.66
C ALA A 69 70.82 -36.58 -22.36
N ALA A 70 70.72 -37.24 -23.52
CA ALA A 70 69.47 -37.27 -24.29
C ALA A 70 68.30 -37.95 -23.55
N GLY A 71 68.56 -38.85 -22.59
CA GLY A 71 67.51 -39.53 -21.82
C GLY A 71 66.91 -38.70 -20.67
N GLU A 72 67.69 -37.81 -20.06
CA GLU A 72 67.23 -36.98 -18.93
C GLU A 72 66.39 -35.80 -19.42
N ILE A 73 66.79 -35.16 -20.53
CA ILE A 73 66.09 -34.01 -21.12
C ILE A 73 64.73 -34.42 -21.71
N THR A 74 64.61 -35.61 -22.32
CA THR A 74 63.31 -36.12 -22.83
C THR A 74 62.35 -36.50 -21.71
N ALA A 75 62.87 -36.99 -20.58
CA ALA A 75 62.05 -37.30 -19.41
C ALA A 75 61.55 -36.03 -18.71
N GLU A 76 62.38 -34.98 -18.63
CA GLU A 76 61.94 -33.67 -18.11
C GLU A 76 60.93 -32.97 -19.03
N LEU A 77 61.10 -33.04 -20.35
CA LEU A 77 60.11 -32.53 -21.31
C LEU A 77 58.77 -33.27 -21.20
N GLY A 78 58.79 -34.59 -21.02
CA GLY A 78 57.58 -35.39 -20.78
C GLY A 78 56.85 -34.98 -19.50
N LYS A 79 57.58 -34.75 -18.40
CA LYS A 79 57.00 -34.26 -17.14
C LYS A 79 56.42 -32.85 -17.26
N MET A 80 57.07 -31.94 -18.00
CA MET A 80 56.51 -30.61 -18.24
C MET A 80 55.26 -30.64 -19.12
N GLN A 81 55.18 -31.57 -20.06
CA GLN A 81 53.99 -31.76 -20.90
C GLN A 81 52.83 -32.35 -20.07
N GLU A 82 53.09 -33.36 -19.24
CA GLU A 82 52.09 -33.94 -18.33
C GLU A 82 51.58 -32.90 -17.33
N GLN A 83 52.46 -32.06 -16.76
CA GLN A 83 52.06 -30.96 -15.89
C GLN A 83 51.22 -29.91 -16.63
N ALA A 84 51.56 -29.57 -17.88
CA ALA A 84 50.79 -28.63 -18.69
C ALA A 84 49.38 -29.16 -19.01
N GLU A 85 49.23 -30.47 -19.25
CA GLU A 85 47.92 -31.11 -19.44
C GLU A 85 47.09 -31.08 -18.15
N ILE A 86 47.71 -31.35 -16.99
CA ILE A 86 47.06 -31.24 -15.67
C ILE A 86 46.61 -29.80 -15.41
N ASP A 87 47.47 -28.81 -15.69
CA ASP A 87 47.14 -27.40 -15.50
C ASP A 87 46.00 -26.94 -16.43
N GLN A 88 45.96 -27.44 -17.67
CA GLN A 88 44.86 -27.16 -18.60
C GLN A 88 43.53 -27.77 -18.13
N LEU A 89 43.55 -29.00 -17.63
CA LEU A 89 42.37 -29.65 -17.06
C LEU A 89 41.87 -28.91 -15.80
N ALA A 90 42.79 -28.52 -14.91
CA ALA A 90 42.47 -27.74 -13.72
C ALA A 90 41.87 -26.37 -14.07
N LEU A 91 42.39 -25.69 -15.10
CA LEU A 91 41.85 -24.44 -15.61
C LEU A 91 40.45 -24.63 -16.24
N ALA A 92 40.23 -25.71 -16.98
CA ALA A 92 38.92 -26.01 -17.57
C ALA A 92 37.86 -26.29 -16.49
N ASP A 93 38.21 -27.06 -15.45
CA ASP A 93 37.31 -27.32 -14.32
C ASP A 93 37.04 -26.06 -13.48
N SER A 94 38.05 -25.21 -13.30
CA SER A 94 37.88 -23.90 -12.64
C SER A 94 36.92 -23.00 -13.43
N LYS A 95 37.05 -22.95 -14.76
CA LYS A 95 36.11 -22.22 -15.63
C LYS A 95 34.69 -22.76 -15.53
N ARG A 96 34.51 -24.08 -15.58
CA ARG A 96 33.17 -24.71 -15.42
C ARG A 96 32.55 -24.41 -14.06
N LYS A 97 33.33 -24.45 -12.97
CA LYS A 97 32.87 -24.09 -11.63
C LYS A 97 32.45 -22.62 -11.55
N LEU A 98 33.21 -21.73 -12.17
CA LEU A 98 32.89 -20.30 -12.22
C LEU A 98 31.64 -20.01 -13.06
N GLU A 99 31.47 -20.67 -14.19
CA GLU A 99 30.24 -20.57 -15.00
C GLU A 99 29.02 -21.09 -14.25
N LYS A 100 29.15 -22.24 -13.58
CA LYS A 100 28.09 -22.79 -12.75
C LYS A 100 27.71 -21.82 -11.62
N ALA A 101 28.69 -21.28 -10.90
CA ALA A 101 28.43 -20.33 -9.81
C ALA A 101 27.73 -19.04 -10.30
N LYS A 102 28.05 -18.56 -11.50
CA LYS A 102 27.34 -17.43 -12.11
C LYS A 102 25.89 -17.76 -12.43
N VAL A 103 25.65 -18.93 -13.03
CA VAL A 103 24.29 -19.39 -13.34
C VAL A 103 23.47 -19.59 -12.06
N ASP A 104 24.07 -20.18 -11.03
CA ASP A 104 23.41 -20.39 -9.74
C ASP A 104 23.04 -19.04 -9.08
N ALA A 105 23.93 -18.04 -9.13
CA ALA A 105 23.64 -16.69 -8.65
C ALA A 105 22.52 -15.99 -9.45
N GLU A 106 22.56 -16.06 -10.78
CA GLU A 106 21.49 -15.49 -11.62
C GLU A 106 20.13 -16.17 -11.39
N LEU A 107 20.12 -17.48 -11.12
CA LEU A 107 18.90 -18.21 -10.78
C LEU A 107 18.35 -17.79 -9.42
N ASP A 108 19.21 -17.54 -8.43
CA ASP A 108 18.81 -17.06 -7.11
C ASP A 108 18.24 -15.63 -7.18
N ASP A 109 18.90 -14.74 -7.93
CA ASP A 109 18.39 -13.38 -8.19
C ASP A 109 17.01 -13.40 -8.87
N ARG A 110 16.79 -14.33 -9.82
CA ARG A 110 15.49 -14.48 -10.47
C ARG A 110 14.42 -15.03 -9.52
N ARG A 111 14.78 -15.98 -8.65
CA ARG A 111 13.85 -16.54 -7.65
C ARG A 111 13.43 -15.47 -6.65
N THR A 112 14.38 -14.74 -6.08
CA THR A 112 14.09 -13.66 -5.13
C THR A 112 13.26 -12.53 -5.77
N ALA A 113 13.55 -12.18 -7.03
CA ALA A 113 12.73 -11.22 -7.78
C ALA A 113 11.29 -11.73 -7.99
N HIS A 114 11.12 -13.02 -8.30
CA HIS A 114 9.80 -13.64 -8.48
C HIS A 114 9.00 -13.65 -7.17
N GLU A 115 9.61 -14.08 -6.06
CA GLU A 115 8.98 -14.07 -4.73
C GLU A 115 8.53 -12.65 -4.33
N LEU A 116 9.36 -11.63 -4.62
CA LEU A 116 8.99 -10.24 -4.37
C LEU A 116 7.79 -9.80 -5.22
N LEU A 117 7.70 -10.23 -6.48
CA LEU A 117 6.56 -9.93 -7.35
C LEU A 117 5.29 -10.61 -6.86
N GLU A 118 5.35 -11.89 -6.48
CA GLU A 118 4.22 -12.61 -5.89
C GLU A 118 3.73 -11.93 -4.60
N HIS A 119 4.65 -11.54 -3.71
CA HIS A 119 4.28 -10.82 -2.49
C HIS A 119 3.63 -9.46 -2.79
N LYS A 120 4.16 -8.71 -3.76
CA LYS A 120 3.57 -7.43 -4.20
C LYS A 120 2.17 -7.62 -4.79
N TRP A 121 1.97 -8.63 -5.63
CA TRP A 121 0.65 -8.95 -6.18
C TRP A 121 -0.33 -9.39 -5.10
N ALA A 122 0.09 -10.22 -4.15
CA ALA A 122 -0.74 -10.62 -3.01
C ALA A 122 -1.12 -9.40 -2.15
N SER A 123 -0.20 -8.45 -1.97
CA SER A 123 -0.47 -7.20 -1.24
C SER A 123 -1.43 -6.28 -2.01
N MET A 124 -1.31 -6.22 -3.34
CA MET A 124 -2.21 -5.46 -4.21
C MET A 124 -3.63 -6.02 -4.19
N ALA A 125 -3.79 -7.35 -4.22
CA ALA A 125 -5.10 -8.00 -4.10
C ALA A 125 -5.79 -7.68 -2.76
N LYS A 126 -5.04 -7.66 -1.65
CA LYS A 126 -5.57 -7.24 -0.34
C LYS A 126 -6.00 -5.77 -0.31
N PHE A 127 -5.27 -4.91 -1.03
CA PHE A 127 -5.64 -3.51 -1.16
C PHE A 127 -6.95 -3.35 -1.95
N ASP A 128 -7.11 -4.08 -3.05
CA ASP A 128 -8.35 -4.09 -3.84
C ASP A 128 -9.56 -4.61 -3.04
N GLU A 129 -9.37 -5.60 -2.16
CA GLU A 129 -10.41 -6.06 -1.23
C GLU A 129 -10.80 -5.00 -0.20
N HIS A 130 -9.81 -4.31 0.38
CA HIS A 130 -10.06 -3.23 1.32
C HIS A 130 -10.77 -2.04 0.67
N ASP A 131 -10.40 -1.68 -0.56
CA ASP A 131 -11.07 -0.61 -1.31
C ASP A 131 -12.54 -0.95 -1.60
N LYS A 132 -12.85 -2.22 -1.91
CA LYS A 132 -14.25 -2.66 -2.05
C LYS A 132 -15.03 -2.54 -0.74
N ASP A 133 -14.44 -2.97 0.38
CA ASP A 133 -15.07 -2.83 1.70
C ASP A 133 -15.36 -1.36 2.03
N LEU A 134 -14.42 -0.45 1.75
CA LEU A 134 -14.64 0.99 1.94
C LEU A 134 -15.78 1.53 1.07
N VAL A 135 -15.87 1.10 -0.19
CA VAL A 135 -16.97 1.50 -1.09
C VAL A 135 -18.32 0.98 -0.57
N ASP A 136 -18.38 -0.28 -0.13
CA ASP A 136 -19.62 -0.86 0.38
C ASP A 136 -20.05 -0.23 1.71
N ARG A 137 -19.11 0.06 2.61
CA ARG A 137 -19.37 0.85 3.82
C ARG A 137 -19.86 2.26 3.49
N GLY A 138 -19.30 2.89 2.46
CA GLY A 138 -19.77 4.19 1.95
C GLY A 138 -21.23 4.16 1.50
N LYS A 139 -21.65 3.10 0.80
CA LYS A 139 -23.06 2.93 0.38
C LYS A 139 -23.99 2.77 1.58
N VAL A 140 -23.61 1.97 2.58
CA VAL A 140 -24.42 1.76 3.80
C VAL A 140 -24.57 3.06 4.59
N ILE A 141 -23.52 3.89 4.66
CA ILE A 141 -23.61 5.20 5.32
C ILE A 141 -24.59 6.10 4.58
N GLU A 142 -24.54 6.14 3.26
CA GLU A 142 -25.45 6.95 2.45
C GLU A 142 -26.91 6.47 2.54
N ASP A 143 -27.13 5.16 2.54
CA ASP A 143 -28.46 4.58 2.74
C ASP A 143 -29.02 4.93 4.13
N ASN A 144 -28.21 4.79 5.18
CA ASN A 144 -28.61 5.20 6.53
C ASN A 144 -28.90 6.70 6.62
N ARG A 145 -28.12 7.54 5.93
CA ARG A 145 -28.38 8.98 5.86
C ARG A 145 -29.76 9.26 5.25
N GLN A 146 -30.09 8.63 4.12
CA GLN A 146 -31.40 8.80 3.46
C GLN A 146 -32.55 8.34 4.37
N ARG A 147 -32.38 7.19 5.04
CA ARG A 147 -33.37 6.70 6.02
C ARG A 147 -33.59 7.65 7.19
N VAL A 148 -32.53 8.30 7.67
CA VAL A 148 -32.63 9.32 8.72
C VAL A 148 -33.37 10.56 8.19
N GLU A 149 -33.05 11.05 6.99
CA GLU A 149 -33.76 12.18 6.37
C GLU A 149 -35.26 11.89 6.18
N GLU A 150 -35.61 10.68 5.75
CA GLU A 150 -37.01 10.24 5.63
C GLU A 150 -37.71 10.18 7.00
N ALA A 151 -37.04 9.64 8.02
CA ALA A 151 -37.57 9.58 9.37
C ALA A 151 -37.77 10.99 9.97
N GLU A 152 -36.85 11.93 9.74
CA GLU A 152 -36.99 13.33 10.16
C GLU A 152 -38.20 14.01 9.51
N ALA A 153 -38.46 13.75 8.23
CA ALA A 153 -39.64 14.27 7.54
C ALA A 153 -40.95 13.71 8.14
N VAL A 154 -40.97 12.42 8.51
CA VAL A 154 -42.11 11.81 9.19
C VAL A 154 -42.33 12.41 10.58
N LEU A 155 -41.25 12.62 11.34
CA LEU A 155 -41.32 13.25 12.66
C LEU A 155 -41.87 14.67 12.58
N ALA A 156 -41.37 15.49 11.65
CA ALA A 156 -41.87 16.86 11.44
C ALA A 156 -43.37 16.88 11.09
N ASN A 157 -43.83 15.95 10.25
CA ASN A 157 -45.26 15.82 9.92
C ASN A 157 -46.10 15.42 11.15
N ARG A 158 -45.60 14.49 11.98
CA ARG A 158 -46.27 14.06 13.21
C ARG A 158 -46.32 15.19 14.25
N GLU A 159 -45.23 15.91 14.46
CA GLU A 159 -45.18 17.08 15.35
C GLU A 159 -46.19 18.15 14.94
N SER A 160 -46.29 18.45 13.64
CA SER A 160 -47.30 19.38 13.13
C SER A 160 -48.73 18.88 13.37
N ALA A 161 -48.99 17.58 13.18
CA ALA A 161 -50.29 16.98 13.44
C ALA A 161 -50.69 17.09 14.93
N VAL A 162 -49.74 16.85 15.85
CA VAL A 162 -49.95 17.00 17.29
C VAL A 162 -50.24 18.45 17.65
N GLN A 163 -49.44 19.41 17.16
CA GLN A 163 -49.67 20.84 17.41
C GLN A 163 -51.05 21.29 16.90
N ASN A 164 -51.49 20.81 15.73
CA ASN A 164 -52.82 21.09 15.20
C ASN A 164 -53.93 20.46 16.06
N ALA A 165 -53.73 19.25 16.57
CA ALA A 165 -54.67 18.60 17.49
C ALA A 165 -54.79 19.38 18.80
N GLU A 166 -53.67 19.78 19.41
CA GLU A 166 -53.65 20.62 20.61
C GLU A 166 -54.38 21.95 20.38
N GLY A 167 -54.16 22.60 19.23
CA GLY A 167 -54.85 23.84 18.87
C GLY A 167 -56.36 23.67 18.83
N ARG A 168 -56.86 22.56 18.25
CA ARG A 168 -58.29 22.24 18.22
C ARG A 168 -58.85 21.99 19.62
N VAL A 169 -58.13 21.26 20.48
CA VAL A 169 -58.54 20.99 21.86
C VAL A 169 -58.61 22.30 22.66
N LYS A 170 -57.58 23.15 22.58
CA LYS A 170 -57.58 24.48 23.21
C LYS A 170 -58.76 25.34 22.74
N GLY A 171 -59.06 25.31 21.44
CA GLY A 171 -60.23 25.97 20.86
C GLY A 171 -61.56 25.49 21.45
N LYS A 172 -61.77 24.16 21.51
CA LYS A 172 -62.97 23.57 22.12
C LYS A 172 -63.11 23.91 23.60
N ILE A 173 -62.01 23.87 24.36
CA ILE A 173 -62.01 24.25 25.79
C ILE A 173 -62.43 25.72 25.95
N ALA A 174 -61.91 26.62 25.12
CA ALA A 174 -62.27 28.03 25.16
C ALA A 174 -63.76 28.27 24.82
N GLU A 175 -64.30 27.53 23.85
CA GLU A 175 -65.73 27.54 23.52
C GLU A 175 -66.59 27.04 24.68
N LEU A 176 -66.26 25.88 25.26
CA LEU A 176 -66.97 25.33 26.42
C LEU A 176 -66.96 26.29 27.60
N ARG A 177 -65.81 26.92 27.90
CA ARG A 177 -65.70 27.94 28.95
C ARG A 177 -66.63 29.13 28.68
N ARG A 178 -66.77 29.56 27.43
CA ARG A 178 -67.71 30.63 27.04
C ARG A 178 -69.16 30.23 27.25
N VAL A 179 -69.54 29.03 26.83
CA VAL A 179 -70.92 28.52 26.97
C VAL A 179 -71.28 28.38 28.46
N ILE A 180 -70.41 27.75 29.25
CA ILE A 180 -70.64 27.59 30.70
C ILE A 180 -70.78 28.96 31.39
N GLN A 181 -69.93 29.93 31.05
CA GLN A 181 -70.01 31.27 31.60
C GLN A 181 -71.33 31.96 31.22
N HIS A 182 -71.74 31.83 29.96
CA HIS A 182 -73.02 32.36 29.48
C HIS A 182 -74.20 31.76 30.25
N ASP A 183 -74.26 30.43 30.36
CA ASP A 183 -75.34 29.73 31.04
C ASP A 183 -75.39 30.07 32.53
N TYR A 184 -74.23 30.22 33.17
CA TYR A 184 -74.14 30.68 34.55
C TYR A 184 -74.68 32.11 34.72
N GLU A 185 -74.37 33.01 33.79
CA GLU A 185 -74.89 34.38 33.81
C GLU A 185 -76.40 34.44 33.56
N GLU A 186 -76.93 33.61 32.67
CA GLU A 186 -78.37 33.47 32.43
C GLU A 186 -79.11 32.93 33.67
N LEU A 187 -78.59 31.87 34.29
CA LEU A 187 -79.13 31.35 35.54
C LEU A 187 -79.10 32.39 36.66
N ARG A 188 -78.00 33.16 36.77
CA ARG A 188 -77.88 34.25 37.72
C ARG A 188 -78.93 35.34 37.49
N LYS A 189 -79.19 35.72 36.24
CA LYS A 189 -80.24 36.70 35.88
C LYS A 189 -81.63 36.15 36.20
N CYS A 190 -81.93 34.91 35.83
CA CYS A 190 -83.20 34.26 36.15
C CYS A 190 -83.45 34.21 37.67
N HIS A 191 -82.43 33.88 38.46
CA HIS A 191 -82.51 33.87 39.92
C HIS A 191 -82.76 35.27 40.52
N LEU A 192 -82.13 36.31 39.96
CA LEU A 192 -82.37 37.69 40.38
C LEU A 192 -83.79 38.15 40.04
N ASP A 193 -84.28 37.85 38.84
CA ASP A 193 -85.65 38.14 38.41
C ASP A 193 -86.70 37.45 39.31
N LEU A 194 -86.44 36.21 39.75
CA LEU A 194 -87.28 35.49 40.70
C LEU A 194 -87.27 36.14 42.09
N LYS A 195 -86.10 36.54 42.59
CA LYS A 195 -86.00 37.27 43.87
C LYS A 195 -86.73 38.60 43.83
N ASP A 196 -86.61 39.36 42.75
CA ASP A 196 -87.27 40.65 42.60
C ASP A 196 -88.80 40.52 42.53
N ARG A 197 -89.32 39.40 42.01
CA ARG A 197 -90.75 39.06 42.08
C ARG A 197 -91.21 38.65 43.49
N ASP A 198 -90.39 37.90 44.23
CA ASP A 198 -90.69 37.53 45.63
C ASP A 198 -90.72 38.76 46.57
N TYR A 199 -89.96 39.83 46.26
CA TYR A 199 -90.10 41.10 46.99
C TYR A 199 -91.46 41.78 46.78
N GLN A 200 -92.17 41.51 45.68
CA GLN A 200 -93.49 42.06 45.41
C GLN A 200 -94.63 41.22 46.02
N TYR A 201 -94.37 39.95 46.38
CA TYR A 201 -95.33 39.05 47.03
C TYR A 201 -94.78 38.53 48.37
N ARG A 202 -94.91 39.34 49.43
CA ARG A 202 -94.90 38.84 50.82
C ARG A 202 -96.32 38.66 51.36
N PRO A 203 -96.92 37.46 51.31
CA PRO A 203 -97.80 37.01 52.38
C PRO A 203 -96.93 36.54 53.56
N GLN A 204 -97.37 36.87 54.78
CA GLN A 204 -96.69 36.45 56.01
C GLN A 204 -96.79 34.93 56.21
N ARG A 205 -95.64 34.30 56.50
CA ARG A 205 -95.36 33.02 57.20
C ARG A 205 -95.17 31.71 56.39
N ALA A 206 -94.14 31.00 56.90
CA ALA A 206 -93.86 29.56 56.92
C ALA A 206 -93.24 28.92 55.67
N PHE A 207 -91.91 28.92 55.60
CA PHE A 207 -91.17 27.81 54.99
C PHE A 207 -90.88 26.77 56.08
N PRO A 208 -91.18 25.47 55.88
CA PRO A 208 -90.58 24.42 56.68
C PRO A 208 -89.10 24.28 56.26
N ASP A 209 -88.22 24.01 57.22
CA ASP A 209 -86.78 23.81 57.01
C ASP A 209 -86.51 22.80 55.89
N LEU A 210 -86.20 23.28 54.69
CA LEU A 210 -85.60 22.48 53.63
C LEU A 210 -84.13 22.25 53.97
N ARG A 211 -83.86 21.17 54.70
CA ARG A 211 -82.51 20.60 54.77
C ARG A 211 -82.17 20.04 53.40
N LEU A 212 -81.24 20.69 52.70
CA LEU A 212 -80.57 20.07 51.56
C LEU A 212 -79.92 18.75 52.01
N PRO A 213 -79.93 17.69 51.18
CA PRO A 213 -79.15 16.49 51.44
C PRO A 213 -77.68 16.91 51.62
N GLN A 214 -77.08 16.49 52.74
CA GLN A 214 -75.68 16.75 53.05
C GLN A 214 -74.80 16.28 51.88
N GLY A 215 -74.20 17.21 51.13
CA GLY A 215 -73.26 16.86 50.05
C GLY A 215 -73.09 17.91 48.95
N LEU A 216 -74.04 18.81 48.70
CA LEU A 216 -73.90 19.85 47.67
C LEU A 216 -73.35 21.15 48.27
N TYR A 217 -72.05 21.15 48.57
CA TYR A 217 -71.27 22.38 48.70
C TYR A 217 -70.61 22.67 47.35
N PHE A 218 -71.03 23.75 46.68
CA PHE A 218 -70.21 24.36 45.64
C PHE A 218 -68.99 25.02 46.31
N GLY A 219 -67.95 24.22 46.53
CA GLY A 219 -66.70 24.66 47.10
C GLY A 219 -65.58 23.73 46.67
N ASN A 220 -64.83 24.16 45.64
CA ASN A 220 -63.50 23.68 45.26
C ASN A 220 -63.32 22.16 45.19
N ALA A 221 -63.83 21.52 44.16
CA ALA A 221 -63.15 20.33 43.64
C ALA A 221 -61.91 20.82 42.89
N PRO A 222 -60.68 20.42 43.27
CA PRO A 222 -59.48 20.76 42.53
C PRO A 222 -59.57 20.14 41.13
N MET A 223 -59.24 20.92 40.10
CA MET A 223 -59.37 20.56 38.69
C MET A 223 -58.36 19.49 38.23
N GLU A 224 -57.52 18.98 39.14
CA GLU A 224 -56.50 17.96 38.90
C GLU A 224 -57.09 16.55 38.71
N ASP A 225 -58.16 16.20 39.45
CA ASP A 225 -58.71 14.83 39.41
C ASP A 225 -59.50 14.49 38.14
N LEU A 226 -59.86 15.50 37.33
CA LEU A 226 -60.56 15.28 36.04
C LEU A 226 -59.59 15.01 34.88
N ILE A 227 -58.29 15.27 35.05
CA ILE A 227 -57.30 15.06 33.99
C ILE A 227 -56.70 13.65 34.06
N GLU A 228 -56.55 13.07 35.26
CA GLU A 228 -56.01 11.70 35.41
C GLU A 228 -56.94 10.61 34.87
N ALA A 229 -58.26 10.81 34.91
CA ALA A 229 -59.21 9.80 34.45
C ALA A 229 -59.23 9.62 32.92
N GLU A 230 -58.85 10.63 32.14
CA GLU A 230 -58.86 10.56 30.67
C GLU A 230 -57.47 10.27 30.07
N VAL A 231 -56.40 10.32 30.89
CA VAL A 231 -55.05 9.88 30.51
C VAL A 231 -54.86 8.37 30.74
N ALA A 232 -55.58 7.77 31.69
CA ALA A 232 -55.54 6.32 31.94
C ALA A 232 -56.07 5.46 30.78
N ASP A 233 -56.90 6.03 29.89
CA ASP A 233 -57.42 5.33 28.70
C ASP A 233 -56.46 5.39 27.48
N LEU A 234 -55.30 6.06 27.60
CA LEU A 234 -54.32 6.18 26.50
C LEU A 234 -53.06 5.31 26.66
N ASP A 235 -52.88 4.65 27.81
CA ASP A 235 -51.74 3.76 28.11
C ASP A 235 -52.11 2.26 28.09
N GLY A 236 -53.27 1.91 27.52
CA GLY A 236 -53.86 0.56 27.54
C GLY A 236 -54.11 -0.07 26.18
N ALA A 237 -53.24 0.14 25.20
CA ALA A 237 -53.23 -0.63 23.94
C ALA A 237 -51.80 -1.13 23.65
N ASP A 238 -51.28 -1.90 24.59
CA ASP A 238 -50.08 -2.73 24.43
C ASP A 238 -50.53 -4.08 23.84
N ASP A 239 -50.81 -4.08 22.54
CA ASP A 239 -50.89 -5.28 21.69
C ASP A 239 -50.12 -4.94 20.40
N PHE A 240 -48.81 -4.73 20.54
CA PHE A 240 -47.90 -5.03 19.44
C PHE A 240 -47.84 -6.56 19.35
N ASP A 241 -48.70 -7.09 18.49
CA ASP A 241 -48.78 -8.49 18.12
C ASP A 241 -47.48 -8.86 17.37
N ASP A 242 -46.48 -9.29 18.13
CA ASP A 242 -45.23 -9.88 17.66
C ASP A 242 -45.46 -11.34 17.23
N GLU A 243 -46.42 -11.60 16.35
CA GLU A 243 -46.53 -12.88 15.65
C GLU A 243 -46.91 -12.62 14.19
N ASP A 244 -45.90 -12.59 13.32
CA ASP A 244 -46.02 -13.13 11.97
C ASP A 244 -44.62 -13.42 11.41
N GLU A 245 -44.12 -14.60 11.78
CA GLU A 245 -43.33 -15.41 10.86
C GLU A 245 -44.15 -15.61 9.57
N ALA A 246 -43.71 -15.01 8.48
CA ALA A 246 -44.13 -15.42 7.15
C ALA A 246 -42.89 -15.78 6.31
N GLU A 247 -42.64 -17.08 6.22
CA GLU A 247 -41.86 -17.71 5.15
C GLU A 247 -42.30 -17.17 3.78
N VAL A 248 -41.39 -16.49 3.04
CA VAL A 248 -41.11 -16.68 1.60
C VAL A 248 -39.69 -16.21 1.29
#